data_AF-A0A2D4PYZ5-F1
#
_entry.id   AF-A0A2D4PYZ5-F1
#
_cell.length_a   1.000
_cell.length_b   1.000
_cell.length_c   1.000
_cell.angle_alpha   90.00
_cell.angle_beta   90.00
_cell.angle_gamma   90.00
#
_symmetry.space_group_name_H-M   'P 1'
#
loop_
_entity.id
_entity.type
_entity.pdbx_description
1 polymer ?
#
loop_
_entity_poly.entity_id
_entity_poly.type
_entity_poly.pdbx_seq_one_letter_code
_entity_poly.pdbx_strand_id
1 'polypeptide(L)'
;KEMKQIGHQEKGHPITNYYQYSLGILALCVHNKRIDPEVIRKLLLAEHNGRFYHHQTLSVDTEAMAGLAFVCLERAPTYPHNLLVGVRRAVKRTKAKFLEARTPDGVYGNIYSSPLAVQFLSAVGMRQNEPEFSSGMAALRHNLEQGDFQNNLIQSQLLPALYCKSYVDVASLACQTQTDSSVPDLSLQKPPGIDPTRNISIRLEARKASQLLYQHVLVVPWGSTLLDVLEAAAKDILRPLRYETQKTLSGPMLTGVMGEKPQEGERKYWRILRHPNSSLDQGIAEYVPQDGEHIILKMTSW
;
A
#
# COMPACT_ATOMS: atom_id res chain seq x y z
N LYS A 1 8.52 13.62 -16.42
CA LYS A 1 8.01 12.58 -17.36
C LYS A 1 6.55 12.27 -17.05
N GLU A 2 6.24 11.91 -15.80
CA GLU A 2 4.87 11.71 -15.29
C GLU A 2 3.84 12.77 -15.72
N MET A 3 4.12 14.05 -15.43
CA MET A 3 3.21 15.16 -15.76
C MET A 3 2.76 15.19 -17.23
N LYS A 4 3.63 14.78 -18.18
CA LYS A 4 3.30 14.78 -19.61
C LYS A 4 2.25 13.71 -19.96
N GLN A 5 2.20 12.61 -19.21
CA GLN A 5 1.28 11.49 -19.47
C GLN A 5 -0.10 11.68 -18.88
N ILE A 6 -0.25 12.52 -17.84
CA ILE A 6 -1.57 12.89 -17.27
C ILE A 6 -2.40 13.73 -18.27
N GLY A 7 -1.77 14.26 -19.33
CA GLY A 7 -2.42 14.98 -20.42
C GLY A 7 -2.92 16.38 -20.03
N HIS A 8 -3.26 17.20 -21.04
CA HIS A 8 -3.80 18.56 -20.85
C HIS A 8 -5.31 18.58 -20.56
N GLN A 9 -6.05 17.53 -20.93
CA GLN A 9 -7.49 17.37 -20.69
C GLN A 9 -7.79 16.22 -19.71
N GLU A 10 -6.81 15.81 -18.90
CA GLU A 10 -7.01 14.84 -17.82
C GLU A 10 -7.49 13.45 -18.26
N LYS A 11 -7.43 13.12 -19.56
CA LYS A 11 -7.75 11.78 -20.08
C LYS A 11 -6.61 10.77 -19.85
N GLY A 12 -5.45 11.23 -19.38
CA GLY A 12 -4.28 10.42 -19.16
C GLY A 12 -4.10 10.00 -17.71
N HIS A 13 -3.20 9.04 -17.49
CA HIS A 13 -2.80 8.56 -16.18
C HIS A 13 -1.29 8.75 -15.98
N PRO A 14 -0.81 8.80 -14.73
CA PRO A 14 0.63 8.71 -14.47
C PRO A 14 1.22 7.44 -15.13
N ILE A 15 2.50 7.49 -15.51
CA ILE A 15 3.30 6.33 -15.94
C ILE A 15 3.29 5.27 -14.83
N THR A 16 3.40 5.72 -13.59
CA THR A 16 3.36 4.88 -12.40
C THR A 16 1.96 4.89 -11.78
N ASN A 17 1.74 5.69 -10.74
CA ASN A 17 0.47 5.85 -10.06
C ASN A 17 0.45 7.18 -9.27
N TYR A 18 -0.72 7.58 -8.78
CA TYR A 18 -0.84 8.82 -8.01
C TYR A 18 -0.14 8.77 -6.64
N TYR A 19 0.10 7.58 -6.08
CA TYR A 19 0.90 7.43 -4.87
C TYR A 19 2.34 7.92 -5.12
N GLN A 20 3.00 7.42 -6.17
CA GLN A 20 4.36 7.82 -6.54
C GLN A 20 4.43 9.27 -7.02
N TYR A 21 3.41 9.74 -7.75
CA TYR A 21 3.30 11.14 -8.13
C TYR A 21 3.27 12.06 -6.90
N SER A 22 2.48 11.69 -5.89
CA SER A 22 2.38 12.39 -4.61
C SER A 22 3.66 12.31 -3.81
N LEU A 23 4.28 11.13 -3.73
CA LEU A 23 5.56 10.92 -3.06
C LEU A 23 6.67 11.79 -3.66
N GLY A 24 6.72 11.93 -4.99
CA GLY A 24 7.66 12.81 -5.67
C GLY A 24 7.46 14.28 -5.31
N ILE A 25 6.20 14.74 -5.23
CA ILE A 25 5.88 16.11 -4.79
C ILE A 25 6.28 16.31 -3.33
N LEU A 26 5.94 15.37 -2.45
CA LEU A 26 6.30 15.43 -1.03
C LEU A 26 7.83 15.49 -0.85
N ALA A 27 8.57 14.60 -1.51
CA ALA A 27 10.03 14.54 -1.44
C ALA A 27 10.69 15.86 -1.88
N LEU A 28 10.22 16.46 -2.97
CA LEU A 28 10.70 17.78 -3.42
C LEU A 28 10.36 18.87 -2.40
N CYS A 29 9.14 18.85 -1.87
CA CYS A 29 8.66 19.85 -0.92
C CYS A 29 9.46 19.84 0.39
N VAL A 30 9.70 18.67 1.00
CA VAL A 30 10.46 18.57 2.26
C VAL A 30 11.93 18.96 2.10
N HIS A 31 12.47 18.93 0.87
CA HIS A 31 13.81 19.42 0.53
C HIS A 31 13.84 20.88 0.08
N ASN A 32 12.73 21.62 0.28
CA ASN A 32 12.56 23.01 -0.12
C ASN A 32 12.88 23.24 -1.62
N LYS A 33 12.54 22.27 -2.47
CA LYS A 33 12.68 22.38 -3.93
C LYS A 33 11.38 22.92 -4.51
N ARG A 34 11.51 23.95 -5.36
CA ARG A 34 10.37 24.52 -6.07
C ARG A 34 9.80 23.51 -7.05
N ILE A 35 8.49 23.32 -7.00
CA ILE A 35 7.75 22.42 -7.88
C ILE A 35 6.99 23.29 -8.88
N ASP A 36 6.88 22.83 -10.12
CA ASP A 36 6.06 23.50 -11.12
C ASP A 36 4.59 23.55 -10.64
N PRO A 37 3.94 24.74 -10.60
CA PRO A 37 2.53 24.86 -10.23
C PRO A 37 1.58 23.91 -10.99
N GLU A 38 1.86 23.61 -12.26
CA GLU A 38 1.04 22.68 -13.05
C GLU A 38 1.15 21.24 -12.52
N VAL A 39 2.31 20.83 -12.00
CA VAL A 39 2.48 19.51 -11.36
C VAL A 39 1.56 19.38 -10.14
N ILE A 40 1.50 20.43 -9.32
CA ILE A 40 0.62 20.49 -8.14
C ILE A 40 -0.85 20.51 -8.57
N ARG A 41 -1.19 21.31 -9.59
CA ARG A 41 -2.56 21.43 -10.10
C ARG A 41 -3.09 20.09 -10.60
N LYS A 42 -2.27 19.28 -11.27
CA LYS A 42 -2.66 17.92 -11.70
C LYS A 42 -2.97 16.99 -10.54
N LEU A 43 -2.22 17.06 -9.43
CA LEU A 43 -2.53 16.26 -8.24
C LEU A 43 -3.85 16.72 -7.59
N LEU A 44 -4.06 18.04 -7.47
CA LEU A 44 -5.30 18.62 -6.93
C LEU A 44 -6.53 18.18 -7.75
N LEU A 45 -6.43 18.21 -9.07
CA LEU A 45 -7.49 17.77 -9.98
C LEU A 45 -7.74 16.27 -9.86
N ALA A 46 -6.69 15.46 -9.76
CA ALA A 46 -6.81 14.02 -9.57
C ALA A 46 -7.52 13.65 -8.25
N GLU A 47 -7.15 14.31 -7.14
CA GLU A 47 -7.81 14.12 -5.85
C GLU A 47 -9.29 14.55 -5.89
N HIS A 48 -9.57 15.71 -6.51
CA HIS A 48 -10.91 16.25 -6.63
C HIS A 48 -11.83 15.38 -7.49
N ASN A 49 -11.31 14.86 -8.60
CA ASN A 49 -12.06 14.06 -9.56
C ASN A 49 -12.12 12.56 -9.20
N GLY A 50 -11.77 12.19 -7.97
CA GLY A 50 -11.85 10.81 -7.49
C GLY A 50 -10.93 9.83 -8.23
N ARG A 51 -9.77 10.30 -8.73
CA ARG A 51 -8.82 9.45 -9.48
C ARG A 51 -8.04 8.46 -8.59
N PHE A 52 -8.26 8.48 -7.28
CA PHE A 52 -7.62 7.57 -6.32
C PHE A 52 -8.50 6.36 -5.96
N TYR A 53 -9.64 6.19 -6.65
CA TYR A 53 -10.50 5.02 -6.49
C TYR A 53 -10.07 3.90 -7.45
N HIS A 54 -10.01 2.68 -6.95
CA HIS A 54 -9.77 1.47 -7.71
C HIS A 54 -10.92 0.51 -7.46
N HIS A 55 -11.64 0.12 -8.51
CA HIS A 55 -12.83 -0.73 -8.39
C HIS A 55 -13.86 -0.22 -7.37
N GLN A 56 -14.11 1.10 -7.35
CA GLN A 56 -15.03 1.78 -6.41
C GLN A 56 -14.53 1.86 -4.96
N THR A 57 -13.33 1.35 -4.66
CA THR A 57 -12.70 1.47 -3.34
C THR A 57 -11.66 2.58 -3.36
N LEU A 58 -11.70 3.48 -2.38
CA LEU A 58 -10.66 4.50 -2.20
C LEU A 58 -9.32 3.85 -1.84
N SER A 59 -8.25 4.20 -2.54
CA SER A 59 -6.89 3.90 -2.07
C SER A 59 -6.51 4.89 -0.96
N VAL A 60 -6.66 4.43 0.29
CA VAL A 60 -6.27 5.21 1.48
C VAL A 60 -4.78 5.56 1.43
N ASP A 61 -3.92 4.65 0.94
CA ASP A 61 -2.49 4.90 0.77
C ASP A 61 -2.21 6.08 -0.18
N THR A 62 -2.89 6.11 -1.34
CA THR A 62 -2.73 7.17 -2.33
C THR A 62 -3.23 8.50 -1.80
N GLU A 63 -4.40 8.49 -1.16
CA GLU A 63 -5.00 9.67 -0.55
C GLU A 63 -4.13 10.20 0.60
N ALA A 64 -3.50 9.33 1.41
CA ALA A 64 -2.60 9.72 2.49
C ALA A 64 -1.30 10.33 1.97
N MET A 65 -0.71 9.71 0.95
CA MET A 65 0.50 10.26 0.34
C MET A 65 0.23 11.61 -0.32
N ALA A 66 -0.91 11.77 -1.01
CA ALA A 66 -1.35 13.05 -1.56
C ALA A 66 -1.61 14.08 -0.45
N GLY A 67 -2.30 13.68 0.62
CA GLY A 67 -2.54 14.50 1.80
C GLY A 67 -1.26 15.03 2.44
N LEU A 68 -0.27 14.17 2.66
CA LEU A 68 1.05 14.55 3.19
C LEU A 68 1.74 15.56 2.27
N ALA A 69 1.69 15.33 0.95
CA ALA A 69 2.22 16.28 -0.03
C ALA A 69 1.52 17.65 0.07
N PHE A 70 0.20 17.67 0.18
CA PHE A 70 -0.58 18.91 0.35
C PHE A 70 -0.26 19.63 1.66
N VAL A 71 -0.13 18.92 2.78
CA VAL A 71 0.26 19.51 4.07
C VAL A 71 1.65 20.16 3.97
N CYS A 72 2.61 19.50 3.30
CA CYS A 72 3.92 20.11 3.07
C CYS A 72 3.81 21.39 2.23
N LEU A 73 3.06 21.34 1.12
CA LEU A 73 2.86 22.50 0.23
C LEU A 73 2.13 23.67 0.90
N GLU A 74 1.19 23.39 1.79
CA GLU A 74 0.48 24.41 2.58
C GLU A 74 1.44 25.21 3.46
N ARG A 75 2.50 24.57 3.97
CA ARG A 75 3.55 25.20 4.78
C ARG A 75 4.61 25.92 3.96
N ALA A 76 4.61 25.79 2.63
CA ALA A 76 5.60 26.39 1.75
C ALA A 76 5.24 27.86 1.38
N PRO A 77 6.18 28.83 1.50
CA PRO A 77 5.86 30.25 1.31
C PRO A 77 5.83 30.72 -0.15
N THR A 78 6.18 29.88 -1.13
CA THR A 78 6.59 30.32 -2.48
C THR A 78 5.58 30.05 -3.61
N TYR A 79 4.32 29.72 -3.29
CA TYR A 79 3.31 29.40 -4.30
C TYR A 79 2.22 30.48 -4.43
N PRO A 80 1.63 30.65 -5.64
CA PRO A 80 0.51 31.57 -5.85
C PRO A 80 -0.66 31.32 -4.89
N HIS A 81 -1.28 32.40 -4.40
CA HIS A 81 -2.34 32.33 -3.39
C HIS A 81 -3.52 31.42 -3.80
N ASN A 82 -3.96 31.50 -5.06
CA ASN A 82 -5.04 30.68 -5.60
C ASN A 82 -4.70 29.17 -5.56
N LEU A 83 -3.45 28.80 -5.85
CA LEU A 83 -2.98 27.42 -5.76
C LEU A 83 -3.00 26.94 -4.31
N LEU A 84 -2.50 27.74 -3.38
CA LEU A 84 -2.51 27.41 -1.94
C LEU A 84 -3.93 27.26 -1.39
N VAL A 85 -4.90 28.08 -1.83
CA VAL A 85 -6.31 27.88 -1.48
C VAL A 85 -6.81 26.51 -1.94
N GLY A 86 -6.42 26.07 -3.13
CA GLY A 86 -6.71 24.72 -3.64
C GLY A 86 -6.11 23.63 -2.76
N VAL A 87 -4.83 23.78 -2.38
CA VAL A 87 -4.11 22.87 -1.48
C VAL A 87 -4.81 22.76 -0.12
N ARG A 88 -5.16 23.88 0.52
CA ARG A 88 -5.87 23.88 1.80
C ARG A 88 -7.23 23.17 1.73
N ARG A 89 -7.95 23.33 0.62
CA ARG A 89 -9.21 22.60 0.40
C ARG A 89 -8.97 21.10 0.23
N ALA A 90 -7.90 20.70 -0.45
CA ALA A 90 -7.54 19.30 -0.61
C ALA A 90 -7.19 18.65 0.74
N VAL A 91 -6.39 19.31 1.59
CA VAL A 91 -6.11 18.83 2.96
C VAL A 91 -7.40 18.55 3.74
N LYS A 92 -8.38 19.46 3.68
CA LYS A 92 -9.69 19.29 4.33
C LYS A 92 -10.48 18.10 3.76
N ARG A 93 -10.49 17.91 2.43
CA ARG A 93 -11.16 16.77 1.78
C ARG A 93 -10.49 15.45 2.14
N THR A 94 -9.16 15.38 2.12
CA THR A 94 -8.40 14.20 2.52
C THR A 94 -8.74 13.80 3.95
N LYS A 95 -8.79 14.77 4.89
CA LYS A 95 -9.25 14.51 6.27
C LYS A 95 -10.65 13.91 6.27
N ALA A 96 -11.61 14.51 5.57
CA ALA A 96 -12.99 14.00 5.52
C ALA A 96 -13.08 12.56 4.98
N LYS A 97 -12.38 12.26 3.88
CA LYS A 97 -12.32 10.91 3.28
C LYS A 97 -11.78 9.86 4.25
N PHE A 98 -10.84 10.22 5.13
CA PHE A 98 -10.35 9.28 6.15
C PHE A 98 -11.37 9.02 7.25
N LEU A 99 -12.15 10.02 7.64
CA LEU A 99 -13.24 9.80 8.58
C LEU A 99 -14.31 8.89 7.99
N GLU A 100 -14.57 9.00 6.69
CA GLU A 100 -15.49 8.10 5.96
C GLU A 100 -14.92 6.69 5.78
N ALA A 101 -13.60 6.55 5.56
CA ALA A 101 -12.93 5.26 5.38
C ALA A 101 -12.55 4.56 6.70
N ARG A 102 -12.88 5.15 7.85
CA ARG A 102 -12.56 4.60 9.18
C ARG A 102 -13.52 3.47 9.52
N THR A 103 -12.99 2.32 9.93
CA THR A 103 -13.76 1.19 10.43
C THR A 103 -14.16 1.38 11.90
N PRO A 104 -15.13 0.59 12.42
CA PRO A 104 -15.46 0.59 13.84
C PRO A 104 -14.24 0.34 14.75
N ASP A 105 -13.29 -0.47 14.29
CA ASP A 105 -12.09 -0.84 15.03
C ASP A 105 -10.97 0.21 14.96
N GLY A 106 -11.22 1.37 14.33
CA GLY A 106 -10.24 2.47 14.22
C GLY A 106 -9.24 2.32 13.08
N VAL A 107 -9.39 1.31 12.23
CA VAL A 107 -8.56 1.10 11.03
C VAL A 107 -9.01 2.05 9.91
N TYR A 108 -8.08 2.56 9.11
CA TYR A 108 -8.36 3.42 7.96
C TYR A 108 -8.15 2.64 6.65
N GLY A 109 -9.24 2.28 5.97
CA GLY A 109 -9.19 1.34 4.85
C GLY A 109 -8.90 -0.08 5.33
N ASN A 110 -7.62 -0.46 5.42
CA ASN A 110 -7.19 -1.71 6.03
C ASN A 110 -5.99 -1.48 6.98
N ILE A 111 -5.54 -2.55 7.65
CA ILE A 111 -4.48 -2.48 8.65
C ILE A 111 -3.15 -1.98 8.07
N TYR A 112 -2.89 -2.22 6.78
CA TYR A 112 -1.65 -1.85 6.10
C TYR A 112 -1.65 -0.40 5.58
N SER A 113 -2.83 0.18 5.30
CA SER A 113 -2.98 1.59 4.92
C SER A 113 -3.04 2.54 6.12
N SER A 114 -3.44 2.01 7.29
CA SER A 114 -3.62 2.77 8.53
C SER A 114 -2.37 3.53 9.00
N PRO A 115 -1.13 3.01 8.89
CA PRO A 115 0.08 3.75 9.20
C PRO A 115 0.16 5.12 8.51
N LEU A 116 -0.05 5.16 7.19
CA LEU A 116 0.03 6.40 6.42
C LEU A 116 -1.12 7.36 6.76
N ALA A 117 -2.32 6.84 7.02
CA ALA A 117 -3.45 7.64 7.46
C ALA A 117 -3.14 8.33 8.80
N VAL A 118 -2.60 7.60 9.78
CA VAL A 118 -2.20 8.15 11.08
C VAL A 118 -1.06 9.16 10.94
N GLN A 119 -0.08 8.92 10.06
CA GLN A 119 0.94 9.93 9.74
C GLN A 119 0.31 11.22 9.21
N PHE A 120 -0.66 11.14 8.29
CA PHE A 120 -1.37 12.31 7.80
C PHE A 120 -2.14 13.04 8.91
N LEU A 121 -2.83 12.31 9.78
CA LEU A 121 -3.56 12.89 10.91
C LEU A 121 -2.61 13.63 11.87
N SER A 122 -1.42 13.08 12.13
CA SER A 122 -0.36 13.79 12.86
C SER A 122 0.09 15.06 12.12
N ALA A 123 0.32 14.97 10.81
CA ALA A 123 0.79 16.09 9.99
C ALA A 123 -0.21 17.28 9.94
N VAL A 124 -1.52 17.03 10.02
CA VAL A 124 -2.53 18.10 10.13
C VAL A 124 -2.70 18.64 11.55
N GLY A 125 -1.87 18.18 12.50
CA GLY A 125 -1.86 18.66 13.89
C GLY A 125 -3.00 18.11 14.75
N MET A 126 -3.56 16.95 14.39
CA MET A 126 -4.58 16.29 15.22
C MET A 126 -3.98 15.89 16.57
N ARG A 127 -4.65 16.24 17.66
CA ARG A 127 -4.16 15.93 19.01
C ARG A 127 -4.35 14.44 19.32
N GLN A 128 -3.47 13.89 20.15
CA GLN A 128 -3.50 12.47 20.49
C GLN A 128 -4.77 12.04 21.24
N ASN A 129 -5.47 12.96 21.90
CA ASN A 129 -6.73 12.70 22.58
C ASN A 129 -7.96 12.82 21.68
N GLU A 130 -7.81 13.28 20.43
CA GLU A 130 -8.91 13.29 19.47
C GLU A 130 -9.26 11.83 19.10
N PRO A 131 -10.55 11.44 19.15
CA PRO A 131 -10.99 10.06 18.95
C PRO A 131 -10.47 9.40 17.67
N GLU A 132 -10.36 10.17 16.59
CA GLU A 132 -9.87 9.73 15.29
C GLU A 132 -8.40 9.31 15.38
N PHE A 133 -7.55 10.12 16.00
CA PHE A 133 -6.14 9.79 16.16
C PHE A 133 -5.93 8.66 17.16
N SER A 134 -6.60 8.73 18.31
CA SER A 134 -6.44 7.75 19.40
C SER A 134 -6.90 6.36 19.00
N SER A 135 -8.03 6.24 18.30
CA SER A 135 -8.52 4.96 17.78
C SER A 135 -7.58 4.36 16.72
N GLY A 136 -7.07 5.18 15.80
CA GLY A 136 -6.06 4.76 14.82
C GLY A 136 -4.80 4.23 15.48
N MET A 137 -4.27 4.95 16.46
CA MET A 137 -3.10 4.53 17.24
C MET A 137 -3.34 3.25 18.03
N ALA A 138 -4.53 3.10 18.63
CA ALA A 138 -4.90 1.88 19.34
C ALA A 138 -4.97 0.67 18.40
N ALA A 139 -5.57 0.84 17.22
CA ALA A 139 -5.61 -0.19 16.19
C ALA A 139 -4.19 -0.59 15.74
N LEU A 140 -3.32 0.37 15.47
CA LEU A 140 -1.92 0.08 15.08
C LEU A 140 -1.17 -0.71 16.16
N ARG A 141 -1.31 -0.36 17.44
CA ARG A 141 -0.67 -1.08 18.54
C ARG A 141 -1.22 -2.50 18.69
N HIS A 142 -2.54 -2.65 18.61
CA HIS A 142 -3.18 -3.95 18.72
C HIS A 142 -2.70 -4.93 17.64
N ASN A 143 -2.71 -4.50 16.37
CA ASN A 143 -2.24 -5.34 15.24
C ASN A 143 -0.73 -5.60 15.30
N LEU A 144 0.06 -4.68 15.89
CA LEU A 144 1.48 -4.90 16.14
C LEU A 144 1.70 -6.02 17.18
N GLU A 145 0.93 -6.04 18.25
CA GLU A 145 0.98 -7.09 19.28
C GLU A 145 0.56 -8.46 18.73
N GLN A 146 -0.35 -8.49 17.74
CA GLN A 146 -0.73 -9.73 17.04
C GLN A 146 0.31 -10.21 16.03
N GLY A 147 1.30 -9.37 15.69
CA GLY A 147 2.33 -9.72 14.71
C GLY A 147 1.87 -9.57 13.25
N ASP A 148 0.89 -8.72 12.96
CA ASP A 148 0.35 -8.59 11.59
C ASP A 148 1.29 -7.82 10.63
N PHE A 149 2.24 -7.05 11.18
CA PHE A 149 3.16 -6.23 10.39
C PHE A 149 4.46 -6.96 10.04
N GLN A 150 4.39 -8.00 9.21
CA GLN A 150 5.60 -8.75 8.78
C GLN A 150 6.37 -8.07 7.63
N ASN A 151 5.70 -7.26 6.82
CA ASN A 151 6.32 -6.64 5.64
C ASN A 151 7.20 -5.43 6.03
N ASN A 152 8.47 -5.45 5.64
CA ASN A 152 9.45 -4.40 5.98
C ASN A 152 9.04 -3.01 5.50
N LEU A 153 8.40 -2.88 4.32
CA LEU A 153 7.93 -1.58 3.85
C LEU A 153 6.83 -1.05 4.77
N ILE A 154 5.88 -1.90 5.16
CA ILE A 154 4.81 -1.49 6.07
C ILE A 154 5.37 -1.15 7.45
N GLN A 155 6.33 -1.91 7.97
CA GLN A 155 7.02 -1.56 9.23
C GLN A 155 7.68 -0.17 9.13
N SER A 156 8.31 0.16 8.00
CA SER A 156 8.90 1.48 7.76
C SER A 156 7.87 2.62 7.69
N GLN A 157 6.63 2.31 7.30
CA GLN A 157 5.50 3.26 7.33
C GLN A 157 4.85 3.34 8.72
N LEU A 158 4.85 2.24 9.47
CA LEU A 158 4.31 2.13 10.82
C LEU A 158 5.14 2.94 11.82
N LEU A 159 6.47 2.82 11.76
CA LEU A 159 7.35 3.36 12.80
C LEU A 159 7.16 4.89 13.00
N PRO A 160 7.15 5.75 11.96
CA PRO A 160 6.87 7.17 12.16
C PRO A 160 5.52 7.42 12.84
N ALA A 161 4.47 6.70 12.44
CA ALA A 161 3.14 6.85 13.03
C ALA A 161 3.13 6.54 14.53
N LEU A 162 3.84 5.48 14.96
CA LEU A 162 3.95 5.11 16.37
C LEU A 162 4.62 6.19 17.23
N TYR A 163 5.55 6.96 16.64
CA TYR A 163 6.19 8.13 17.27
C TYR A 163 5.40 9.43 17.08
N CYS A 164 4.16 9.36 16.58
CA CYS A 164 3.35 10.52 16.22
C CYS A 164 4.07 11.45 15.23
N LYS A 165 4.89 10.90 14.35
CA LYS A 165 5.61 11.59 13.28
C LYS A 165 5.03 11.21 11.92
N SER A 166 5.42 12.00 10.92
CA SER A 166 5.01 11.85 9.54
C SER A 166 6.19 12.12 8.60
N TYR A 167 6.04 11.75 7.33
CA TYR A 167 7.01 12.11 6.31
C TYR A 167 7.19 13.63 6.10
N VAL A 168 6.23 14.46 6.54
CA VAL A 168 6.39 15.92 6.50
C VAL A 168 7.43 16.40 7.53
N ASP A 169 7.62 15.68 8.63
CA ASP A 169 8.57 16.04 9.69
C ASP A 169 10.03 15.88 9.27
N VAL A 170 10.30 15.21 8.14
CA VAL A 170 11.64 15.12 7.54
C VAL A 170 12.21 16.50 7.23
N ALA A 171 11.37 17.48 6.89
CA ALA A 171 11.80 18.84 6.55
C ALA A 171 12.51 19.57 7.72
N SER A 172 12.23 19.18 8.96
CA SER A 172 12.79 19.79 10.18
C SER A 172 13.52 18.79 11.06
N LEU A 173 13.85 17.61 10.54
CA LEU A 173 14.51 16.56 11.31
C LEU A 173 15.96 16.96 11.60
N ALA A 174 16.29 17.11 12.89
CA ALA A 174 17.67 17.26 13.33
C ALA A 174 18.25 15.87 13.63
N CYS A 175 19.27 15.48 12.87
CA CYS A 175 20.01 14.24 13.14
C CYS A 175 20.83 14.42 14.43
N GLN A 176 20.45 13.73 15.49
CA GLN A 176 21.25 13.62 16.70
C GLN A 176 21.97 12.28 16.69
N THR A 177 23.27 12.29 16.99
CA THR A 177 24.03 11.07 17.21
C THR A 177 23.52 10.41 18.48
N GLN A 178 22.82 9.28 18.34
CA GLN A 178 22.34 8.51 19.48
C GLN A 178 23.56 7.86 20.15
N THR A 179 23.88 8.30 21.37
CA THR A 179 24.97 7.74 22.18
C THR A 179 24.56 6.52 23.00
N ASP A 180 23.25 6.28 23.13
CA ASP A 180 22.71 5.14 23.85
C ASP A 180 22.59 3.94 22.92
N SER A 181 23.59 3.07 22.98
CA SER A 181 23.61 1.75 22.35
C SER A 181 22.83 0.74 23.20
N SER A 182 21.56 1.03 23.52
CA SER A 182 20.65 -0.02 23.98
C SER A 182 20.23 -0.84 22.76
N VAL A 183 20.94 -1.94 22.52
CA VAL A 183 20.46 -2.96 21.60
C VAL A 183 19.15 -3.47 22.20
N PRO A 184 17.99 -3.30 21.53
CA PRO A 184 16.75 -3.88 22.01
C PRO A 184 16.95 -5.38 22.20
N ASP A 185 16.39 -5.94 23.27
CA ASP A 185 16.42 -7.38 23.45
C ASP A 185 15.73 -8.05 22.25
N LEU A 186 16.53 -8.74 21.44
CA LEU A 186 16.08 -9.43 20.23
C LEU A 186 15.41 -10.77 20.56
N SER A 187 15.12 -11.08 21.84
CA SER A 187 14.33 -12.25 22.23
C SER A 187 12.84 -12.09 21.87
N LEU A 188 12.54 -11.71 20.63
CA LEU A 188 11.19 -11.80 20.10
C LEU A 188 10.89 -13.28 19.81
N GLN A 189 9.72 -13.74 20.25
CA GLN A 189 9.22 -15.05 19.82
C GLN A 189 9.14 -15.03 18.29
N LYS A 190 9.89 -15.95 17.67
CA LYS A 190 9.81 -16.14 16.23
C LYS A 190 8.37 -16.55 15.90
N PRO A 191 7.70 -15.91 14.91
CA PRO A 191 6.39 -16.36 14.50
C PRO A 191 6.44 -17.85 14.14
N PRO A 192 5.35 -18.60 14.37
CA PRO A 192 5.30 -20.02 14.05
C PRO A 192 5.73 -20.23 12.60
N GLY A 193 6.83 -20.96 12.43
CA GLY A 193 7.39 -21.25 11.11
C GLY A 193 6.59 -22.33 10.38
N ILE A 194 7.10 -22.72 9.22
CA ILE A 194 6.55 -23.83 8.45
C ILE A 194 6.65 -25.12 9.28
N ASP A 195 5.52 -25.81 9.47
CA ASP A 195 5.47 -27.13 10.10
C ASP A 195 5.43 -28.21 9.00
N PRO A 196 6.54 -28.95 8.79
CA PRO A 196 6.60 -29.97 7.75
C PRO A 196 5.81 -31.24 8.09
N THR A 197 5.35 -31.39 9.33
CA THR A 197 4.61 -32.60 9.77
C THR A 197 3.12 -32.52 9.48
N ARG A 198 2.62 -31.32 9.22
CA ARG A 198 1.21 -31.06 8.91
C ARG A 198 1.11 -30.49 7.50
N ASN A 199 0.24 -31.07 6.68
CA ASN A 199 -0.04 -30.57 5.34
C ASN A 199 -1.40 -29.91 5.26
N ILE A 200 -1.52 -28.97 4.32
CA ILE A 200 -2.76 -28.29 3.94
C ILE A 200 -2.99 -28.42 2.43
N SER A 201 -4.25 -28.45 2.02
CA SER A 201 -4.68 -28.53 0.64
C SER A 201 -5.19 -27.18 0.15
N ILE A 202 -4.55 -26.62 -0.87
CA ILE A 202 -4.91 -25.31 -1.44
C ILE A 202 -5.38 -25.50 -2.88
N ARG A 203 -6.55 -24.95 -3.21
CA ARG A 203 -7.00 -24.85 -4.60
C ARG A 203 -6.42 -23.58 -5.19
N LEU A 204 -5.54 -23.71 -6.18
CA LEU A 204 -4.97 -22.59 -6.92
C LEU A 204 -5.61 -22.51 -8.31
N GLU A 205 -6.10 -21.34 -8.65
CA GLU A 205 -6.71 -21.04 -9.94
C GLU A 205 -6.08 -19.79 -10.55
N ALA A 206 -5.81 -19.79 -11.86
CA ALA A 206 -5.42 -18.60 -12.60
C ALA A 206 -6.35 -18.36 -13.78
N ARG A 207 -6.83 -17.13 -13.93
CA ARG A 207 -7.78 -16.75 -14.97
C ARG A 207 -7.49 -15.38 -15.59
N LYS A 208 -7.80 -15.26 -16.88
CA LYS A 208 -7.80 -14.00 -17.64
C LYS A 208 -9.20 -13.79 -18.22
N ALA A 209 -9.91 -12.78 -17.74
CA ALA A 209 -11.35 -12.63 -18.02
C ALA A 209 -12.12 -13.93 -17.71
N SER A 210 -12.79 -14.53 -18.69
CA SER A 210 -13.49 -15.82 -18.58
C SER A 210 -12.60 -17.03 -18.90
N GLN A 211 -11.39 -16.82 -19.40
CA GLN A 211 -10.47 -17.89 -19.77
C GLN A 211 -9.75 -18.43 -18.52
N LEU A 212 -9.94 -19.73 -18.26
CA LEU A 212 -9.17 -20.47 -17.27
C LEU A 212 -7.79 -20.80 -17.84
N LEU A 213 -6.72 -20.35 -17.16
CA LEU A 213 -5.34 -20.59 -17.57
C LEU A 213 -4.71 -21.75 -16.79
N TYR A 214 -5.10 -21.90 -15.52
CA TYR A 214 -4.57 -22.90 -14.62
C TYR A 214 -5.58 -23.24 -13.54
N GLN A 215 -5.69 -24.52 -13.18
CA GLN A 215 -6.43 -24.94 -12.00
C GLN A 215 -5.84 -26.25 -11.46
N HIS A 216 -5.45 -26.22 -10.19
CA HIS A 216 -4.93 -27.41 -9.52
C HIS A 216 -5.14 -27.34 -8.00
N VAL A 217 -5.12 -28.51 -7.36
CA VAL A 217 -5.12 -28.62 -5.90
C VAL A 217 -3.72 -29.06 -5.49
N LEU A 218 -3.10 -28.25 -4.64
CA LEU A 218 -1.73 -28.44 -4.18
C LEU A 218 -1.74 -28.83 -2.71
N VAL A 219 -0.89 -29.78 -2.34
CA VAL A 219 -0.66 -30.15 -0.95
C VAL A 219 0.68 -29.57 -0.54
N VAL A 220 0.69 -28.68 0.45
CA VAL A 220 1.89 -28.00 0.94
C VAL A 220 1.95 -28.09 2.47
N PRO A 221 3.14 -27.95 3.09
CA PRO A 221 3.27 -27.85 4.54
C PRO A 221 2.46 -26.70 5.13
N TRP A 222 1.95 -26.89 6.36
CA TRP A 222 1.25 -25.85 7.09
C TRP A 222 2.20 -24.67 7.42
N GLY A 223 1.69 -23.45 7.31
CA GLY A 223 2.49 -22.23 7.46
C GLY A 223 3.22 -21.79 6.19
N SER A 224 3.10 -22.52 5.07
CA SER A 224 3.62 -22.10 3.77
C SER A 224 2.97 -20.79 3.30
N THR A 225 3.77 -19.90 2.73
CA THR A 225 3.28 -18.67 2.09
C THR A 225 2.65 -18.97 0.74
N LEU A 226 1.91 -18.03 0.17
CA LEU A 226 1.41 -18.18 -1.21
C LEU A 226 2.55 -18.30 -2.22
N LEU A 227 3.71 -17.69 -1.98
CA LEU A 227 4.90 -17.86 -2.81
C LEU A 227 5.38 -19.31 -2.78
N ASP A 228 5.44 -19.93 -1.60
CA ASP A 228 5.78 -21.35 -1.47
C ASP A 228 4.78 -22.24 -2.22
N VAL A 229 3.49 -21.88 -2.20
CA VAL A 229 2.44 -22.57 -3.00
C VAL A 229 2.69 -22.42 -4.50
N LEU A 230 3.07 -21.23 -4.98
CA LEU A 230 3.41 -21.00 -6.40
C LEU A 230 4.67 -21.79 -6.80
N GLU A 231 5.67 -21.87 -5.92
CA GLU A 231 6.88 -22.66 -6.14
C GLU A 231 6.58 -24.17 -6.19
N ALA A 232 5.73 -24.66 -5.30
CA ALA A 232 5.26 -26.05 -5.33
C ALA A 232 4.48 -26.33 -6.63
N ALA A 233 3.61 -25.41 -7.04
CA ALA A 233 2.88 -25.51 -8.31
C ALA A 233 3.81 -25.54 -9.53
N ALA A 234 4.90 -24.77 -9.51
CA ALA A 234 5.87 -24.74 -10.61
C ALA A 234 6.70 -26.02 -10.71
N LYS A 235 6.89 -26.72 -9.58
CA LYS A 235 7.61 -28.00 -9.49
C LYS A 235 6.71 -29.22 -9.70
N ASP A 236 5.39 -29.03 -9.85
CA ASP A 236 4.46 -30.13 -10.12
C ASP A 236 4.75 -30.81 -11.46
N ILE A 237 4.81 -32.14 -11.46
CA ILE A 237 5.21 -32.94 -12.63
C ILE A 237 4.09 -32.99 -13.68
N LEU A 238 2.83 -33.03 -13.24
CA LEU A 238 1.68 -33.27 -14.11
C LEU A 238 1.15 -31.98 -14.73
N ARG A 239 1.15 -30.89 -13.95
CA ARG A 239 0.59 -29.59 -14.29
C ARG A 239 1.48 -28.48 -13.72
N PRO A 240 2.69 -28.27 -14.28
CA PRO A 240 3.59 -27.22 -13.81
C PRO A 240 3.00 -25.83 -14.07
N LEU A 241 2.94 -25.00 -13.03
CA LEU A 241 2.63 -23.58 -13.13
C LEU A 241 3.84 -22.79 -13.65
N ARG A 242 3.64 -21.94 -14.65
CA ARG A 242 4.63 -20.92 -15.03
C ARG A 242 4.22 -19.59 -14.42
N TYR A 243 5.07 -18.96 -13.62
CA TYR A 243 4.82 -17.63 -13.08
C TYR A 243 6.08 -16.77 -13.12
N GLU A 244 5.90 -15.46 -13.13
CA GLU A 244 6.98 -14.46 -13.15
C GLU A 244 6.75 -13.43 -12.06
N THR A 245 7.83 -13.05 -11.36
CA THR A 245 7.80 -12.02 -10.33
C THR A 245 8.81 -10.91 -10.61
N GLN A 246 8.50 -9.72 -10.10
CA GLN A 246 9.42 -8.59 -10.08
C GLN A 246 9.73 -8.22 -8.63
N LYS A 247 11.02 -8.00 -8.33
CA LYS A 247 11.43 -7.51 -7.00
C LYS A 247 10.98 -6.07 -6.81
N THR A 248 10.28 -5.79 -5.70
CA THR A 248 9.86 -4.45 -5.28
C THR A 248 10.28 -4.16 -3.84
N LEU A 249 10.09 -2.93 -3.37
CA LEU A 249 10.30 -2.59 -1.96
C LEU A 249 9.34 -3.34 -1.02
N SER A 250 8.17 -3.76 -1.51
CA SER A 250 7.19 -4.53 -0.78
C SER A 250 7.40 -6.04 -0.88
N GLY A 251 8.44 -6.52 -1.57
CA GLY A 251 8.65 -7.94 -1.84
C GLY A 251 8.39 -8.33 -3.30
N PRO A 252 8.30 -9.64 -3.62
CA PRO A 252 8.08 -10.12 -4.98
C PRO A 252 6.65 -9.84 -5.45
N MET A 253 6.50 -9.04 -6.49
CA MET A 253 5.21 -8.74 -7.11
C MET A 253 4.96 -9.71 -8.27
N LEU A 254 3.78 -10.34 -8.30
CA LEU A 254 3.38 -11.22 -9.40
C LEU A 254 3.13 -10.41 -10.69
N THR A 255 3.83 -10.75 -11.77
CA THR A 255 3.79 -10.02 -13.05
C THR A 255 3.35 -10.88 -14.23
N GLY A 256 3.58 -12.19 -14.17
CA GLY A 256 3.18 -13.12 -15.22
C GLY A 256 2.63 -14.43 -14.67
N VAL A 257 1.63 -15.00 -15.33
CA VAL A 257 1.10 -16.34 -15.04
C VAL A 257 0.77 -17.05 -16.35
N MET A 258 1.26 -18.27 -16.53
CA MET A 258 1.08 -19.08 -17.75
C MET A 258 1.48 -18.38 -19.05
N GLY A 259 2.46 -17.47 -18.99
CA GLY A 259 2.93 -16.65 -20.12
C GLY A 259 2.11 -15.39 -20.36
N GLU A 260 1.04 -15.17 -19.60
CA GLU A 260 0.21 -13.97 -19.67
C GLU A 260 0.76 -12.88 -18.73
N LYS A 261 1.11 -11.72 -19.31
CA LYS A 261 1.65 -10.56 -18.59
C LYS A 261 1.04 -9.26 -19.11
N PRO A 262 0.85 -8.24 -18.26
CA PRO A 262 0.51 -6.90 -18.72
C PRO A 262 1.56 -6.37 -19.70
N GLN A 263 1.13 -5.76 -20.80
CA GLN A 263 2.05 -5.04 -21.69
C GLN A 263 2.44 -3.70 -21.08
N GLU A 264 3.56 -3.13 -21.52
CA GLU A 264 3.99 -1.80 -21.07
C GLU A 264 2.91 -0.75 -21.40
N GLY A 265 2.53 0.05 -20.40
CA GLY A 265 1.47 1.04 -20.52
C GLY A 265 0.05 0.49 -20.35
N GLU A 266 -0.16 -0.83 -20.31
CA GLU A 266 -1.45 -1.39 -19.94
C GLU A 266 -1.71 -1.24 -18.44
N ARG A 267 -2.88 -0.72 -18.09
CA ARG A 267 -3.34 -0.67 -16.71
C ARG A 267 -3.94 -2.01 -16.29
N LYS A 268 -3.13 -3.06 -16.33
CA LYS A 268 -3.50 -4.42 -15.91
C LYS A 268 -2.52 -4.95 -14.88
N TYR A 269 -3.00 -5.80 -13.99
CA TYR A 269 -2.20 -6.46 -12.97
C TYR A 269 -2.83 -7.80 -12.58
N TRP A 270 -2.02 -8.67 -11.98
CA TRP A 270 -2.51 -9.91 -11.38
C TRP A 270 -3.07 -9.62 -9.99
N ARG A 271 -4.39 -9.54 -9.89
CA ARG A 271 -5.09 -9.43 -8.62
C ARG A 271 -5.17 -10.81 -7.97
N ILE A 272 -4.86 -10.87 -6.67
CA ILE A 272 -4.92 -12.11 -5.89
C ILE A 272 -6.19 -12.07 -5.04
N LEU A 273 -7.01 -13.10 -5.17
CA LEU A 273 -8.30 -13.19 -4.50
C LEU A 273 -8.39 -14.49 -3.70
N ARG A 274 -9.09 -14.44 -2.58
CA ARG A 274 -9.69 -15.59 -1.92
C ARG A 274 -11.12 -15.77 -2.45
N HIS A 275 -11.48 -16.98 -2.84
CA HIS A 275 -12.85 -17.29 -3.26
C HIS A 275 -13.87 -16.92 -2.16
N PRO A 276 -15.05 -16.37 -2.51
CA PRO A 276 -15.56 -16.18 -3.87
C PRO A 276 -14.97 -14.99 -4.64
N ASN A 277 -14.64 -13.86 -3.99
CA ASN A 277 -14.11 -12.66 -4.66
C ASN A 277 -13.43 -11.66 -3.69
N SER A 278 -12.91 -12.12 -2.56
CA SER A 278 -12.27 -11.24 -1.57
C SER A 278 -10.83 -10.94 -1.98
N SER A 279 -10.46 -9.66 -2.10
CA SER A 279 -9.07 -9.29 -2.34
C SER A 279 -8.20 -9.69 -1.16
N LEU A 280 -7.00 -10.17 -1.42
CA LEU A 280 -6.00 -10.26 -0.37
C LEU A 280 -5.41 -8.87 -0.09
N ASP A 281 -5.13 -8.62 1.19
CA ASP A 281 -4.47 -7.40 1.66
C ASP A 281 -2.95 -7.57 1.77
N GLN A 282 -2.42 -8.76 1.49
CA GLN A 282 -1.00 -9.13 1.58
C GLN A 282 -0.46 -9.62 0.23
N GLY A 283 0.86 -9.48 0.05
CA GLY A 283 1.58 -10.01 -1.10
C GLY A 283 1.76 -11.52 -1.05
N ILE A 284 2.28 -12.09 -2.15
CA ILE A 284 2.50 -13.55 -2.25
C ILE A 284 3.52 -14.06 -1.23
N ALA A 285 4.47 -13.24 -0.80
CA ALA A 285 5.51 -13.64 0.14
C ALA A 285 5.08 -13.52 1.62
N GLU A 286 3.98 -12.84 1.91
CA GLU A 286 3.49 -12.60 3.27
C GLU A 286 2.22 -13.38 3.57
N TYR A 287 1.34 -13.55 2.58
CA TYR A 287 0.07 -14.23 2.81
C TYR A 287 0.28 -15.72 3.07
N VAL A 288 -0.27 -16.21 4.19
CA VAL A 288 -0.25 -17.63 4.59
C VAL A 288 -1.65 -18.22 4.42
N PRO A 289 -1.89 -19.03 3.37
CA PRO A 289 -3.20 -19.66 3.15
C PRO A 289 -3.58 -20.65 4.25
N GLN A 290 -4.89 -20.82 4.46
CA GLN A 290 -5.45 -21.83 5.36
C GLN A 290 -5.88 -23.09 4.62
N ASP A 291 -6.01 -24.21 5.34
CA ASP A 291 -6.44 -25.48 4.74
C ASP A 291 -7.80 -25.38 4.05
N GLY A 292 -7.89 -25.92 2.84
CA GLY A 292 -9.08 -25.86 1.99
C GLY A 292 -9.31 -24.52 1.29
N GLU A 293 -8.43 -23.52 1.46
CA GLU A 293 -8.60 -22.24 0.78
C GLU A 293 -8.52 -22.37 -0.74
N HIS A 294 -9.31 -21.51 -1.40
CA HIS A 294 -9.28 -21.36 -2.84
C HIS A 294 -8.75 -19.97 -3.21
N ILE A 295 -7.53 -19.95 -3.76
CA ILE A 295 -6.83 -18.75 -4.21
C ILE A 295 -6.95 -18.60 -5.72
N ILE A 296 -7.32 -17.40 -6.15
CA ILE A 296 -7.56 -17.06 -7.56
C ILE A 296 -6.60 -15.93 -7.96
N LEU A 297 -5.73 -16.20 -8.94
CA LEU A 297 -4.91 -15.22 -9.63
C LEU A 297 -5.70 -14.71 -10.84
N LYS A 298 -6.17 -13.46 -10.78
CA LYS A 298 -7.05 -12.89 -11.82
C LYS A 298 -6.41 -11.68 -12.48
N MET A 299 -6.18 -11.77 -13.79
CA MET A 299 -5.78 -10.62 -14.60
C MET A 299 -6.90 -9.57 -14.58
N THR A 300 -6.59 -8.38 -14.06
CA THR A 300 -7.57 -7.33 -13.75
C THR A 300 -7.09 -5.98 -14.27
N SER A 301 -8.02 -5.17 -14.81
CA SER A 301 -7.74 -3.78 -15.24
C SER A 301 -8.11 -2.77 -14.16
N TRP A 302 -7.40 -1.64 -14.05
CA TRP A 302 -7.67 -0.56 -13.07
C TRP A 302 -7.48 0.84 -13.66
#